data_AF-A0A8T4MWB2-F1
#
_entry.id   AF-A0A8T4MWB2-F1
#
_cell.length_a   1.000
_cell.length_b   1.000
_cell.length_c   1.000
_cell.angle_alpha   90.00
_cell.angle_beta   90.00
_cell.angle_gamma   90.00
#
_symmetry.space_group_name_H-M   'P 1'
#
loop_
_entity.id
_entity.type
_entity.pdbx_description
1 polymer ?
#
loop_
_entity_poly.entity_id
_entity_poly.type
_entity_poly.pdbx_seq_one_letter_code
_entity_poly.pdbx_strand_id
1 'polypeptide(L)'
;MIKGSNKYEQIAESLYGLYTLETLAERLKISKTKAVYVIHRLRKLGLVKTTYGAGNKRLYSISLRNRQKGISYTEIINNSVRSPGLKLMESSSTYYVHYRTPSHEEALIYAIKQKDVRFIIASLALFRKINDWSLLYELAKKENLVREVCALYDVARLIISKLRRMPKRFITLAQKNKNAGFKYIVKGISSDDFKDIEKKWKVYIPLNYSDLTEYSI
;
A
#
# COMPACT_ATOMS: atom_id res chain seq x y z
N MET A 1 20.37 -4.96 -5.24
CA MET A 1 21.40 -4.44 -4.34
C MET A 1 20.91 -4.52 -2.90
N ILE A 2 21.44 -5.48 -2.13
CA ILE A 2 21.12 -5.64 -0.70
C ILE A 2 21.83 -4.50 0.04
N LYS A 3 21.08 -3.47 0.46
CA LYS A 3 21.63 -2.43 1.33
C LYS A 3 21.95 -3.07 2.68
N GLY A 4 23.23 -3.06 3.06
CA GLY A 4 23.71 -3.55 4.34
C GLY A 4 22.87 -3.01 5.50
N SER A 5 22.52 -3.88 6.45
CA SER A 5 21.72 -3.54 7.62
C SER A 5 22.30 -2.32 8.33
N ASN A 6 21.47 -1.32 8.58
CA ASN A 6 21.91 -0.12 9.29
C ASN A 6 22.41 -0.52 10.68
N LYS A 7 23.62 -0.13 11.06
CA LYS A 7 24.23 -0.42 12.38
C LYS A 7 23.26 -0.20 13.55
N TYR A 8 22.37 0.78 13.45
CA TYR A 8 21.39 1.09 14.48
C TYR A 8 20.19 0.14 14.53
N GLU A 9 19.87 -0.58 13.44
CA GLU A 9 18.83 -1.62 13.44
C GLU A 9 19.31 -2.87 14.20
N GLN A 10 20.56 -3.29 13.99
CA GLN A 10 21.18 -4.37 14.76
C GLN A 10 21.27 -4.02 16.26
N ILE A 11 21.60 -2.77 16.57
CA ILE A 11 21.59 -2.26 17.95
C ILE A 11 20.17 -2.27 18.52
N ALA A 12 19.13 -1.97 17.74
CA ALA A 12 17.75 -2.00 18.22
C ALA A 12 17.25 -3.42 18.56
N GLU A 13 17.70 -4.45 17.84
CA GLU A 13 17.39 -5.86 18.14
C GLU A 13 17.88 -6.26 19.54
N SER A 14 19.14 -5.92 19.86
CA SER A 14 19.74 -6.21 21.17
C SER A 14 19.21 -5.34 22.32
N LEU A 15 18.50 -4.25 22.01
CA LEU A 15 17.94 -3.29 22.95
C LEU A 15 16.42 -3.32 23.00
N TYR A 16 15.78 -4.43 22.62
CA TYR A 16 14.32 -4.54 22.76
C TYR A 16 13.90 -4.35 24.23
N GLY A 17 12.96 -3.45 24.52
CA GLY A 17 12.46 -3.21 25.88
C GLY A 17 12.16 -1.76 26.22
N LEU A 18 12.03 -1.48 27.52
CA LEU A 18 11.71 -0.17 28.08
C LEU A 18 12.91 0.35 28.88
N TYR A 19 13.38 1.57 28.55
CA TYR A 19 14.58 2.12 29.16
C TYR A 19 14.38 3.58 29.58
N THR A 20 15.08 4.00 30.63
CA THR A 20 15.42 5.40 30.87
C THR A 20 16.74 5.74 30.17
N LEU A 21 17.15 7.02 30.18
CA LEU A 21 18.47 7.39 29.66
C LEU A 21 19.61 6.74 30.47
N GLU A 22 19.44 6.61 31.78
CA GLU A 22 20.42 6.05 32.70
C GLU A 22 20.61 4.56 32.44
N THR A 23 19.50 3.80 32.42
CA THR A 23 19.53 2.34 32.20
C THR A 23 20.01 1.99 30.79
N LEU A 24 19.71 2.82 29.79
CA LEU A 24 20.24 2.63 28.43
C LEU A 24 21.74 2.88 28.35
N ALA A 25 22.23 3.94 29.01
CA ALA A 25 23.65 4.28 29.05
C ALA A 25 24.47 3.17 29.71
N GLU A 26 23.97 2.64 30.83
CA GLU A 26 24.57 1.52 31.56
C GLU A 26 24.60 0.24 30.72
N ARG A 27 23.47 -0.14 30.12
CA ARG A 27 23.35 -1.33 29.25
C ARG A 27 24.36 -1.32 28.10
N LEU A 28 24.56 -0.15 27.49
CA LEU A 28 25.46 0.04 26.35
C LEU A 28 26.90 0.38 26.76
N LYS A 29 27.17 0.57 28.06
CA LYS A 29 28.46 1.06 28.59
C LYS A 29 28.94 2.34 27.89
N ILE A 30 28.02 3.29 27.70
CA ILE A 30 28.29 4.59 27.06
C ILE A 30 27.92 5.74 27.99
N SER A 31 28.41 6.95 27.68
CA SER A 31 28.00 8.15 28.41
C SER A 31 26.53 8.50 28.15
N LYS A 32 25.90 9.21 29.09
CA LYS A 32 24.52 9.70 28.97
C LYS A 32 24.30 10.53 27.71
N THR A 33 25.27 11.36 27.32
CA THR A 33 25.25 12.15 26.07
C THR A 33 25.21 11.27 24.83
N LYS A 34 26.00 10.19 24.80
CA LYS A 34 25.97 9.21 23.71
C LYS A 34 24.64 8.45 23.69
N ALA A 35 24.07 8.11 24.85
CA ALA A 35 22.75 7.47 24.95
C ALA A 35 21.64 8.36 24.37
N VAL A 36 21.67 9.67 24.64
CA VAL A 36 20.76 10.65 24.00
C VAL A 36 20.88 10.60 22.47
N TYR A 37 22.11 10.57 21.95
CA TYR A 37 22.35 10.49 20.51
C TYR A 37 21.80 9.18 19.90
N VAL A 38 22.03 8.04 20.57
CA VAL A 38 21.51 6.74 20.15
C VAL A 38 19.98 6.76 20.09
N ILE A 39 19.31 7.25 21.13
CA ILE A 39 17.85 7.42 21.16
C ILE A 39 17.38 8.30 20.00
N HIS A 40 18.04 9.42 19.76
CA HIS A 40 17.70 10.31 18.65
C HIS A 40 17.81 9.61 17.28
N ARG A 41 18.88 8.81 17.05
CA ARG A 41 19.04 8.02 15.82
C ARG A 41 17.96 6.94 15.69
N LEU A 42 17.71 6.18 16.75
CA LEU A 42 16.66 5.15 16.78
C LEU A 42 15.26 5.74 16.58
N ARG A 43 15.00 6.94 17.13
CA ARG A 43 13.76 7.69 16.92
C ARG A 43 13.61 8.16 15.47
N LYS A 44 14.67 8.62 14.81
CA LYS A 44 14.64 8.95 13.37
C LYS A 44 14.27 7.74 12.51
N LEU A 45 14.64 6.54 12.95
CA LEU A 45 14.27 5.26 12.33
C LEU A 45 12.86 4.77 12.75
N GLY A 46 12.17 5.49 13.63
CA GLY A 46 10.84 5.14 14.11
C GLY A 46 10.82 3.99 15.12
N LEU A 47 11.96 3.62 15.73
CA LEU A 47 12.08 2.45 16.61
C LEU A 47 11.83 2.76 18.09
N VAL A 48 11.55 4.03 18.43
CA VAL A 48 11.43 4.50 19.81
C VAL A 48 10.10 5.22 20.03
N LYS A 49 9.30 4.72 20.96
CA LYS A 49 8.14 5.44 21.51
C LYS A 49 8.52 6.04 22.86
N THR A 50 8.28 7.34 23.04
CA THR A 50 8.55 8.03 24.31
C THR A 50 7.27 8.11 25.12
N THR A 51 7.35 7.71 26.38
CA THR A 51 6.27 7.77 27.38
C THR A 51 6.84 8.38 28.66
N TYR A 52 5.96 8.66 29.63
CA TYR A 52 6.37 9.19 30.92
C TYR A 52 5.98 8.20 32.01
N GLY A 53 6.93 7.93 32.92
CA GLY A 53 6.70 7.14 34.11
C GLY A 53 6.38 7.99 35.33
N ALA A 54 6.28 7.35 36.49
CA ALA A 54 6.13 8.03 37.77
C ALA A 54 7.23 9.08 37.98
N GLY A 55 6.84 10.28 38.43
CA GLY A 55 7.74 11.42 38.61
C GLY A 55 8.21 12.07 37.30
N ASN A 56 7.42 12.01 36.22
CA ASN A 56 7.70 12.62 34.91
C ASN A 56 9.03 12.19 34.26
N LYS A 57 9.57 11.03 34.66
CA LYS A 57 10.77 10.46 34.04
C LYS A 57 10.43 9.94 32.64
N ARG A 58 11.25 10.30 31.66
CA ARG A 58 11.10 9.84 30.27
C ARG A 58 11.47 8.37 30.16
N LEU A 59 10.53 7.59 29.62
CA LEU A 59 10.67 6.18 29.30
C LEU A 59 10.69 6.01 27.78
N TYR A 60 11.67 5.27 27.30
CA TYR A 60 11.92 5.01 25.89
C TYR A 60 11.67 3.54 25.62
N SER A 61 10.53 3.25 25.00
CA SER A 61 10.22 1.91 24.51
C SER A 61 10.91 1.71 23.16
N ILE A 62 11.96 0.89 23.16
CA ILE A 62 12.71 0.53 21.96
C ILE A 62 12.16 -0.80 21.47
N SER A 63 11.68 -0.82 20.23
CA SER A 63 11.13 -2.03 19.63
C SER A 63 11.23 -1.96 18.12
N LEU A 64 11.59 -3.08 17.49
CA LEU A 64 11.47 -3.23 16.05
C LEU A 64 10.02 -3.13 15.57
N ARG A 65 9.06 -3.44 16.45
CA ARG A 65 7.61 -3.32 16.19
C ARG A 65 7.10 -1.89 16.38
N ASN A 66 7.85 -1.01 17.06
CA ASN A 66 7.43 0.38 17.29
C ASN A 66 7.51 1.27 16.03
N ARG A 67 7.77 0.72 14.85
CA ARG A 67 7.99 1.43 13.58
C ARG A 67 6.84 2.37 13.21
N GLN A 68 6.91 3.60 13.72
CA GLN A 68 6.06 4.75 13.36
C GLN A 68 6.26 5.23 11.90
N LYS A 69 6.82 4.40 11.00
CA LYS A 69 7.16 4.77 9.61
C LYS A 69 6.96 3.61 8.63
N GLY A 70 6.02 2.70 8.90
CA GLY A 70 5.52 1.86 7.82
C GLY A 70 4.72 2.73 6.86
N ILE A 71 4.78 2.45 5.55
CA ILE A 71 3.89 3.06 4.57
C ILE A 71 2.81 2.03 4.29
N SER A 72 1.54 2.43 4.44
CA SER A 72 0.41 1.54 4.15
C SER A 72 0.10 1.54 2.66
N TYR A 73 -0.48 0.45 2.15
CA TYR A 73 -1.00 0.46 0.77
C TYR A 73 -2.13 1.48 0.62
N THR A 74 -2.92 1.68 1.67
CA THR A 74 -3.99 2.70 1.75
C THR A 74 -3.42 4.11 1.57
N GLU A 75 -2.27 4.41 2.18
CA GLU A 75 -1.58 5.69 2.02
C GLU A 75 -1.15 5.92 0.56
N ILE A 76 -0.59 4.89 -0.11
CA ILE A 76 -0.24 4.97 -1.53
C ILE A 76 -1.47 5.22 -2.41
N ILE A 77 -2.59 4.55 -2.13
CA ILE A 77 -3.86 4.77 -2.84
C ILE A 77 -4.33 6.22 -2.64
N ASN A 78 -4.41 6.68 -1.38
CA ASN A 78 -4.87 8.02 -1.03
C ASN A 78 -4.01 9.14 -1.64
N ASN A 79 -2.70 8.92 -1.77
CA ASN A 79 -1.78 9.86 -2.41
C ASN A 79 -1.99 9.98 -3.93
N SER A 80 -2.63 8.99 -4.56
CA SER A 80 -2.93 9.01 -6.00
C SER A 80 -4.25 9.71 -6.35
N VAL A 81 -5.17 9.75 -5.38
CA VAL A 81 -6.50 10.33 -5.48
C VAL A 81 -6.45 11.85 -5.25
N ARG A 82 -7.14 12.60 -6.12
CA ARG A 82 -7.23 14.08 -5.99
C ARG A 82 -8.39 14.50 -5.10
N SER A 83 -9.56 13.91 -5.29
CA SER A 83 -10.80 14.25 -4.60
C SER A 83 -10.79 13.71 -3.17
N PRO A 84 -10.95 14.55 -2.13
CA PRO A 84 -10.95 14.10 -0.74
C PRO A 84 -12.03 13.06 -0.42
N GLY A 85 -13.19 13.12 -1.09
CA GLY A 85 -14.32 12.19 -0.88
C GLY A 85 -14.01 10.74 -1.24
N LEU A 86 -13.01 10.51 -2.10
CA LEU A 86 -12.58 9.18 -2.54
C LEU A 86 -11.41 8.62 -1.73
N LYS A 87 -10.90 9.38 -0.73
CA LYS A 87 -9.83 8.89 0.14
C LYS A 87 -10.37 7.85 1.10
N LEU A 88 -9.63 6.77 1.23
CA LEU A 88 -9.91 5.67 2.14
C LEU A 88 -9.52 6.06 3.57
N MET A 89 -10.34 5.64 4.53
CA MET A 89 -9.98 5.76 5.95
C MET A 89 -9.04 4.62 6.35
N GLU A 90 -8.00 4.94 7.11
CA GLU A 90 -7.15 3.91 7.70
C GLU A 90 -7.91 3.22 8.84
N SER A 91 -7.98 1.89 8.80
CA SER A 91 -8.54 1.06 9.87
C SER A 91 -7.45 0.60 10.83
N SER A 92 -7.84 0.10 12.00
CA SER A 92 -6.93 -0.55 12.96
C SER A 92 -6.26 -1.81 12.40
N SER A 93 -6.80 -2.39 11.33
CA SER A 93 -6.27 -3.57 10.62
C SER A 93 -5.38 -3.22 9.41
N THR A 94 -5.02 -1.95 9.23
CA THR A 94 -4.21 -1.50 8.09
C THR A 94 -2.85 -2.20 8.07
N TYR A 95 -2.53 -2.83 6.95
CA TYR A 95 -1.22 -3.48 6.75
C TYR A 95 -0.16 -2.44 6.38
N TYR A 96 0.92 -2.41 7.16
CA TYR A 96 2.05 -1.51 6.95
C TYR A 96 3.24 -2.26 6.37
N VAL A 97 3.79 -1.76 5.27
CA VAL A 97 5.06 -2.24 4.72
C VAL A 97 6.18 -1.46 5.37
N HIS A 98 7.13 -2.19 5.94
CA HIS A 98 8.33 -1.62 6.55
C HIS A 98 9.54 -1.75 5.63
N TYR A 99 10.55 -0.89 5.84
CA TYR A 99 11.86 -0.91 5.17
C TYR A 99 11.89 -0.56 3.67
N ARG A 100 10.73 -0.41 3.02
CA ARG A 100 10.61 0.03 1.63
C ARG A 100 9.28 0.75 1.39
N THR A 101 9.22 1.54 0.34
CA THR A 101 7.97 2.11 -0.16
C THR A 101 7.28 1.08 -1.06
N PRO A 102 6.00 0.75 -0.83
CA PRO A 102 5.24 -0.07 -1.77
C PRO A 102 5.10 0.61 -3.12
N SER A 103 5.13 -0.17 -4.20
CA SER A 103 4.90 0.38 -5.54
C SER A 103 3.40 0.64 -5.79
N HIS A 104 3.09 1.47 -6.79
CA HIS A 104 1.70 1.71 -7.20
C HIS A 104 1.04 0.42 -7.73
N GLU A 105 1.83 -0.43 -8.39
CA GLU A 105 1.40 -1.74 -8.88
C GLU A 105 1.02 -2.66 -7.72
N GLU A 106 1.82 -2.72 -6.65
CA GLU A 106 1.49 -3.50 -5.46
C GLU A 106 0.23 -2.95 -4.76
N ALA A 107 0.11 -1.62 -4.65
CA ALA A 107 -1.05 -0.97 -4.04
C ALA A 107 -2.34 -1.23 -4.84
N LEU A 108 -2.28 -1.27 -6.16
CA LEU A 108 -3.43 -1.60 -7.01
C LEU A 108 -3.88 -3.05 -6.78
N ILE A 109 -2.95 -4.00 -6.74
CA ILE A 109 -3.26 -5.41 -6.45
C ILE A 109 -3.84 -5.56 -5.05
N TYR A 110 -3.27 -4.86 -4.06
CA TYR A 110 -3.80 -4.84 -2.70
C TYR A 110 -5.25 -4.33 -2.66
N ALA A 111 -5.58 -3.25 -3.38
CA ALA A 111 -6.94 -2.70 -3.43
C ALA A 111 -7.94 -3.70 -4.02
N ILE A 112 -7.59 -4.36 -5.13
CA ILE A 112 -8.46 -5.37 -5.76
C ILE A 112 -8.68 -6.58 -4.85
N LYS A 113 -7.69 -6.94 -4.04
CA LYS A 113 -7.80 -8.03 -3.06
C LYS A 113 -8.72 -7.72 -1.89
N GLN A 114 -8.97 -6.45 -1.56
CA GLN A 114 -9.90 -6.09 -0.49
C GLN A 114 -11.34 -6.45 -0.84
N LYS A 115 -11.66 -6.62 -2.13
CA LYS A 115 -13.02 -6.97 -2.60
C LYS A 115 -14.07 -5.98 -2.08
N ASP A 116 -13.69 -4.71 -1.96
CA ASP A 116 -14.52 -3.61 -1.45
C ASP A 116 -14.64 -2.52 -2.50
N VAL A 117 -15.86 -2.05 -2.75
CA VAL A 117 -16.17 -1.06 -3.81
C VAL A 117 -15.40 0.24 -3.62
N ARG A 118 -15.26 0.75 -2.39
CA ARG A 118 -14.51 1.99 -2.12
C ARG A 118 -13.03 1.82 -2.45
N PHE A 119 -12.44 0.68 -2.11
CA PHE A 119 -11.06 0.37 -2.50
C PHE A 119 -10.90 0.30 -4.01
N ILE A 120 -11.85 -0.33 -4.72
CA ILE A 120 -11.83 -0.40 -6.18
C ILE A 120 -11.88 1.01 -6.78
N ILE A 121 -12.86 1.84 -6.38
CA ILE A 121 -13.03 3.22 -6.86
C ILE A 121 -11.73 4.00 -6.63
N ALA A 122 -11.28 4.10 -5.39
CA ALA A 122 -10.09 4.87 -5.02
C ALA A 122 -8.84 4.43 -5.82
N SER A 123 -8.70 3.13 -6.07
CA SER A 123 -7.55 2.57 -6.79
C SER A 123 -7.48 2.91 -8.28
N LEU A 124 -8.58 3.35 -8.92
CA LEU A 124 -8.55 3.69 -10.35
C LEU A 124 -7.53 4.80 -10.66
N ALA A 125 -7.33 5.73 -9.73
CA ALA A 125 -6.34 6.81 -9.85
C ALA A 125 -4.90 6.29 -9.97
N LEU A 126 -4.60 5.10 -9.45
CA LEU A 126 -3.27 4.49 -9.50
C LEU A 126 -2.85 4.15 -10.93
N PHE A 127 -3.79 3.84 -11.84
CA PHE A 127 -3.45 3.52 -13.23
C PHE A 127 -2.67 4.64 -13.94
N ARG A 128 -2.86 5.90 -13.53
CA ARG A 128 -2.09 7.05 -14.04
C ARG A 128 -0.64 7.04 -13.57
N LYS A 129 -0.35 6.37 -12.45
CA LYS A 129 0.96 6.30 -11.78
C LYS A 129 1.73 5.01 -12.07
N ILE A 130 1.10 4.04 -12.72
CA ILE A 130 1.75 2.77 -13.11
C ILE A 130 2.83 3.05 -14.15
N ASN A 131 4.04 2.63 -13.82
CA ASN A 131 5.21 2.76 -14.67
C ASN A 131 5.71 1.39 -15.14
N ASP A 132 5.56 0.35 -14.30
CA ASP A 132 6.06 -0.98 -14.60
C ASP A 132 4.91 -1.97 -14.84
N TRP A 133 4.47 -2.01 -16.09
CA TRP A 133 3.44 -2.94 -16.54
C TRP A 133 3.86 -4.41 -16.45
N SER A 134 5.16 -4.70 -16.50
CA SER A 134 5.67 -6.07 -16.38
C SER A 134 5.52 -6.55 -14.94
N LEU A 135 5.94 -5.73 -13.97
CA LEU A 135 5.74 -6.00 -12.55
C LEU A 135 4.25 -6.15 -12.21
N LEU A 136 3.40 -5.24 -12.70
CA LEU A 136 1.96 -5.35 -12.49
C LEU A 136 1.40 -6.68 -13.01
N TYR A 137 1.84 -7.12 -14.19
CA TYR A 137 1.39 -8.37 -14.77
C TYR A 137 1.80 -9.56 -13.90
N GLU A 138 3.04 -9.60 -13.42
CA GLU A 138 3.54 -10.67 -12.56
C GLU A 138 2.78 -10.74 -11.24
N LEU A 139 2.56 -9.59 -10.59
CA LEU A 139 1.78 -9.50 -9.36
C LEU A 139 0.33 -9.94 -9.58
N ALA A 140 -0.31 -9.45 -10.66
CA ALA A 140 -1.67 -9.83 -11.01
C ALA A 140 -1.79 -11.32 -11.35
N LYS A 141 -0.80 -11.88 -12.03
CA LYS A 141 -0.76 -13.31 -12.37
C LYS A 141 -0.63 -14.17 -11.12
N LYS A 142 0.26 -13.78 -10.19
CA LYS A 142 0.47 -14.48 -8.92
C LYS A 142 -0.83 -14.56 -8.09
N GLU A 143 -1.61 -13.48 -8.10
CA GLU A 143 -2.87 -13.38 -7.35
C GLU A 143 -4.11 -13.80 -8.18
N ASN A 144 -3.93 -14.23 -9.43
CA ASN A 144 -5.02 -14.58 -10.37
C ASN A 144 -6.03 -13.44 -10.62
N LEU A 145 -5.54 -12.20 -10.66
CA LEU A 145 -6.30 -10.95 -10.81
C LEU A 145 -6.08 -10.24 -12.17
N VAL A 146 -5.43 -10.90 -13.12
CA VAL A 146 -5.03 -10.28 -14.40
C VAL A 146 -6.23 -9.69 -15.15
N ARG A 147 -7.38 -10.38 -15.15
CA ARG A 147 -8.57 -9.95 -15.90
C ARG A 147 -9.25 -8.76 -15.21
N GLU A 148 -9.30 -8.79 -13.89
CA GLU A 148 -9.82 -7.73 -13.03
C GLU A 148 -9.01 -6.44 -13.21
N VAL A 149 -7.68 -6.54 -13.25
CA VAL A 149 -6.79 -5.40 -13.55
C VAL A 149 -7.08 -4.82 -14.95
N CYS A 150 -7.23 -5.66 -15.97
CA CYS A 150 -7.54 -5.20 -17.32
C CYS A 150 -8.93 -4.56 -17.44
N ALA A 151 -9.94 -5.13 -16.78
CA ALA A 151 -11.29 -4.57 -16.76
C ALA A 151 -11.29 -3.18 -16.10
N LEU A 152 -10.68 -3.06 -14.92
CA LEU A 152 -10.58 -1.77 -14.22
C LEU A 152 -9.72 -0.75 -14.96
N TYR A 153 -8.69 -1.19 -15.70
CA TYR A 153 -7.92 -0.31 -16.58
C TYR A 153 -8.80 0.29 -17.69
N ASP A 154 -9.60 -0.54 -18.36
CA ASP A 154 -10.49 -0.08 -19.43
C ASP A 154 -11.56 0.86 -18.87
N VAL A 155 -12.11 0.59 -17.68
CA VAL A 155 -13.00 1.52 -16.96
C VAL A 155 -12.27 2.83 -16.67
N ALA A 156 -11.10 2.77 -16.03
CA ALA A 156 -10.31 3.96 -15.69
C ALA A 156 -10.00 4.81 -16.93
N ARG A 157 -9.79 4.19 -18.09
CA ARG A 157 -9.50 4.88 -19.34
C ARG A 157 -10.69 5.68 -19.90
N LEU A 158 -11.92 5.33 -19.54
CA LEU A 158 -13.12 6.08 -19.95
C LEU A 158 -13.23 7.42 -19.22
N ILE A 159 -12.78 7.49 -17.96
CA ILE A 159 -13.02 8.67 -17.10
C ILE A 159 -11.74 9.45 -16.80
N ILE A 160 -10.60 8.77 -16.63
CA ILE A 160 -9.35 9.43 -16.23
C ILE A 160 -8.59 9.93 -17.47
N SER A 161 -8.44 11.25 -17.55
CA SER A 161 -7.66 11.88 -18.61
C SER A 161 -6.16 11.53 -18.52
N LYS A 162 -5.50 11.46 -19.69
CA LYS A 162 -4.04 11.24 -19.85
C LYS A 162 -3.51 9.94 -19.23
N LEU A 163 -4.34 8.91 -19.16
CA LEU A 163 -3.95 7.59 -18.69
C LEU A 163 -3.01 6.91 -19.71
N ARG A 164 -1.88 6.36 -19.24
CA ARG A 164 -0.89 5.74 -20.12
C ARG A 164 -1.46 4.50 -20.80
N ARG A 165 -1.10 4.28 -22.06
CA ARG A 165 -1.55 3.10 -22.81
C ARG A 165 -0.95 1.83 -22.22
N MET A 166 -1.80 0.87 -21.87
CA MET A 166 -1.37 -0.46 -21.46
C MET A 166 -0.62 -1.13 -22.63
N PRO A 167 0.58 -1.72 -22.41
CA PRO A 167 1.35 -2.36 -23.47
C PRO A 167 0.57 -3.50 -24.13
N LYS A 168 0.71 -3.62 -25.47
CA LYS A 168 0.05 -4.70 -26.24
C LYS A 168 0.37 -6.09 -25.68
N ARG A 169 1.63 -6.31 -25.25
CA ARG A 169 2.07 -7.57 -24.64
C ARG A 169 1.24 -7.95 -23.42
N PHE A 170 0.91 -6.99 -22.55
CA PHE A 170 0.05 -7.22 -21.38
C PHE A 170 -1.34 -7.70 -21.82
N ILE A 171 -1.96 -6.99 -22.77
CA ILE A 171 -3.28 -7.31 -23.32
C ILE A 171 -3.30 -8.74 -23.89
N THR A 172 -2.32 -9.06 -24.75
CA THR A 172 -2.23 -10.38 -25.38
C THR A 172 -2.11 -11.50 -24.34
N LEU A 173 -1.29 -11.29 -23.31
CA LEU A 173 -1.11 -12.27 -22.24
C LEU A 173 -2.38 -12.42 -21.39
N ALA A 174 -3.05 -11.32 -21.05
CA ALA A 174 -4.31 -11.34 -20.31
C ALA A 174 -5.43 -12.07 -21.06
N GLN A 175 -5.43 -11.99 -22.40
CA GLN A 175 -6.43 -12.62 -23.25
C GLN A 175 -6.17 -14.10 -23.56
N LYS A 176 -5.04 -14.69 -23.14
CA LYS A 176 -4.75 -16.12 -23.44
C LYS A 176 -5.79 -17.08 -22.86
N ASN A 177 -6.46 -16.70 -21.77
CA ASN A 177 -7.48 -17.52 -21.10
C ASN A 177 -8.90 -17.19 -21.57
N LYS A 178 -9.16 -17.21 -22.89
CA LYS A 178 -10.49 -16.87 -23.46
C LYS A 178 -11.62 -17.78 -22.98
N ASN A 179 -11.30 -19.03 -22.61
CA ASN A 179 -12.27 -20.03 -22.17
C ASN A 179 -12.64 -19.92 -20.68
N ALA A 180 -12.07 -18.96 -19.96
CA ALA A 180 -12.36 -18.81 -18.54
C ALA A 180 -13.74 -18.17 -18.34
N GLY A 181 -14.54 -18.73 -17.41
CA GLY A 181 -15.84 -18.20 -17.03
C GLY A 181 -15.76 -16.79 -16.43
N PHE A 182 -16.93 -16.14 -16.30
CA PHE A 182 -17.05 -14.83 -15.68
C PHE A 182 -16.60 -14.85 -14.22
N LYS A 183 -15.96 -13.77 -13.78
CA LYS A 183 -15.52 -13.56 -12.39
C LYS A 183 -16.07 -12.26 -11.83
N TYR A 184 -16.38 -12.24 -10.54
CA TYR A 184 -16.74 -11.01 -9.85
C TYR A 184 -15.50 -10.32 -9.28
N ILE A 185 -15.38 -9.00 -9.48
CA ILE A 185 -14.41 -8.21 -8.70
C ILE A 185 -14.86 -8.16 -7.25
N VAL A 186 -16.14 -7.83 -7.00
CA VAL A 186 -16.79 -7.91 -5.68
C VAL A 186 -17.98 -8.86 -5.80
N LYS A 187 -18.04 -9.89 -4.96
CA LYS A 187 -19.01 -10.98 -5.10
C LYS A 187 -20.45 -10.43 -5.02
N GLY A 188 -21.26 -10.78 -6.01
CA GLY A 188 -22.69 -10.42 -6.04
C GLY A 188 -22.99 -8.99 -6.49
N ILE A 189 -21.97 -8.21 -6.89
CA ILE A 189 -22.14 -6.85 -7.38
C ILE A 189 -21.67 -6.78 -8.84
N SER A 190 -22.55 -6.30 -9.71
CA SER A 190 -22.29 -6.04 -11.13
C SER A 190 -23.06 -4.81 -11.57
N SER A 191 -22.59 -4.15 -12.63
CA SER A 191 -23.23 -3.00 -13.23
C SER A 191 -23.60 -3.26 -14.69
N ASP A 192 -24.67 -2.64 -15.13
CA ASP A 192 -25.06 -2.67 -16.54
C ASP A 192 -24.29 -1.66 -17.41
N ASP A 193 -23.59 -0.71 -16.79
CA ASP A 193 -22.95 0.44 -17.46
C ASP A 193 -21.71 0.04 -18.28
N PHE A 194 -21.07 -1.07 -17.92
CA PHE A 194 -19.78 -1.50 -18.49
C PHE A 194 -19.84 -2.85 -19.21
N LYS A 195 -21.02 -3.27 -19.69
CA LYS A 195 -21.26 -4.58 -20.33
C LYS A 195 -20.23 -4.95 -21.40
N ASP A 196 -19.76 -3.99 -22.20
CA ASP A 196 -18.76 -4.25 -23.24
C ASP A 196 -17.38 -4.61 -22.66
N ILE A 197 -16.98 -3.92 -21.59
CA ILE A 197 -15.74 -4.22 -20.86
C ILE A 197 -15.89 -5.56 -20.13
N GLU A 198 -17.03 -5.79 -19.49
CA GLU A 198 -17.31 -7.05 -18.78
C GLU A 198 -17.26 -8.25 -19.73
N LYS A 199 -17.88 -8.16 -20.92
CA LYS A 199 -17.86 -9.21 -21.94
C LYS A 199 -16.46 -9.47 -22.46
N LYS A 200 -15.68 -8.40 -22.71
CA LYS A 200 -14.31 -8.48 -23.22
C LYS A 200 -13.37 -9.20 -22.26
N TRP A 201 -13.48 -8.92 -20.97
CA TRP A 201 -12.58 -9.47 -19.95
C TRP A 201 -13.17 -10.63 -19.15
N LYS A 202 -14.46 -10.94 -19.33
CA LYS A 202 -15.21 -11.93 -18.55
C LYS A 202 -15.11 -11.63 -17.05
N VAL A 203 -15.38 -10.38 -16.68
CA VAL A 203 -15.32 -9.88 -15.30
C VAL A 203 -16.51 -8.96 -15.05
N TYR A 204 -17.25 -9.19 -13.97
CA TYR A 204 -18.29 -8.29 -13.49
C TYR A 204 -17.69 -7.11 -12.73
N ILE A 205 -18.05 -5.91 -13.15
CA ILE A 205 -17.53 -4.64 -12.65
C ILE A 205 -18.52 -4.09 -11.62
N PRO A 206 -18.09 -3.77 -10.39
CA PRO A 206 -18.97 -3.42 -9.29
C PRO A 206 -19.21 -1.90 -9.21
N LEU A 207 -19.13 -1.20 -10.35
CA LEU A 207 -19.12 0.27 -10.44
C LEU A 207 -20.16 0.71 -11.46
N ASN A 208 -20.86 1.80 -11.19
CA ASN A 208 -21.71 2.51 -12.15
C ASN A 208 -21.05 3.82 -12.60
N TYR A 209 -21.55 4.45 -13.67
CA TYR A 209 -21.10 5.77 -14.10
C TYR A 209 -21.25 6.83 -12.99
N SER A 210 -22.31 6.74 -12.19
CA SER A 210 -22.56 7.64 -11.06
C SER A 210 -21.40 7.66 -10.07
N ASP A 211 -20.80 6.50 -9.80
CA ASP A 211 -19.72 6.32 -8.83
C ASP A 211 -18.40 6.95 -9.30
N LEU A 212 -18.33 7.26 -10.60
CA LEU A 212 -17.13 7.71 -11.29
C LEU A 212 -17.18 9.20 -11.64
N THR A 213 -18.30 9.87 -11.37
CA THR A 213 -18.50 11.31 -11.63
C THR A 213 -17.42 12.16 -10.97
N GLU A 214 -16.97 11.82 -9.76
CA GLU A 214 -15.91 12.53 -9.04
C GLU A 214 -14.53 12.48 -9.72
N TYR A 215 -14.31 11.57 -10.67
CA TYR A 215 -13.07 11.49 -11.47
C TYR A 215 -13.11 12.29 -12.77
N SER A 216 -14.31 12.70 -13.21
CA SER A 216 -14.53 13.41 -14.47
C SER A 216 -14.26 14.92 -14.39
N ILE A 217 -13.95 15.42 -13.19
CA ILE A 217 -13.67 16.83 -12.86
C ILE A 217 -12.18 17.15 -13.03
#